data_AF-A0A0F8XCK6-F1
#
_entry.id   AF-A0A0F8XCK6-F1
#
_cell.length_a   1.000
_cell.length_b   1.000
_cell.length_c   1.000
_cell.angle_alpha   90.00
_cell.angle_beta   90.00
_cell.angle_gamma   90.00
#
_symmetry.space_group_name_H-M   'P 1'
#
loop_
_entity.id
_entity.type
_entity.pdbx_description
1 polymer ?
#
loop_
_entity_poly.entity_id
_entity_poly.type
_entity_poly.pdbx_seq_one_letter_code
_entity_poly.pdbx_strand_id
1 'polypeptide(L)'
;MKSICAQRKGSHYIAFAEEDRLAGLVFPENQFLRLKISGSKKERSYRELSCYFSSCQYIADQATSTNMDSKTKVHYLTRIQLGFVEDTVFDPNTGLLHWIPRSLSYSNCDQPDAHKFIADALEEHAFLAGVGDVDEYVKMLNTL
;
A
#
# COMPACT_ATOMS: atom_id res chain seq x y z
N MET A 1 -19.41 6.75 -5.65
CA MET A 1 -19.55 5.29 -5.81
C MET A 1 -18.78 4.65 -4.64
N LYS A 2 -19.45 3.98 -3.70
CA LYS A 2 -18.75 3.31 -2.58
C LYS A 2 -18.10 2.03 -3.10
N SER A 3 -16.82 1.82 -2.79
CA SER A 3 -16.12 0.57 -3.09
C SER A 3 -16.35 -0.40 -1.93
N ILE A 4 -16.81 -1.61 -2.23
CA ILE A 4 -16.96 -2.70 -1.24
C ILE A 4 -16.08 -3.83 -1.73
N CYS A 5 -15.12 -4.24 -0.89
CA CYS A 5 -14.26 -5.36 -1.19
C CYS A 5 -14.96 -6.68 -0.82
N ALA A 6 -14.94 -7.63 -1.76
CA ALA A 6 -15.50 -8.96 -1.57
C ALA A 6 -14.45 -10.03 -1.88
N GLN A 7 -14.48 -11.12 -1.13
CA GLN A 7 -13.67 -12.30 -1.36
C GLN A 7 -14.56 -13.50 -1.72
N ARG A 8 -14.03 -14.39 -2.55
CA ARG A 8 -14.69 -15.66 -2.86
C ARG A 8 -14.46 -16.65 -1.72
N LYS A 9 -15.53 -17.16 -1.12
CA LYS A 9 -15.50 -18.26 -0.14
C LYS A 9 -16.38 -19.40 -0.65
N GLY A 10 -15.74 -20.42 -1.24
CA GLY A 10 -16.43 -21.52 -1.93
C GLY A 10 -17.19 -21.04 -3.17
N SER A 11 -18.51 -21.23 -3.19
CA SER A 11 -19.43 -20.78 -4.25
C SER A 11 -20.00 -19.38 -4.02
N HIS A 12 -19.66 -18.71 -2.91
CA HIS A 12 -20.23 -17.42 -2.52
C HIS A 12 -19.17 -16.30 -2.57
N TYR A 13 -19.65 -15.07 -2.71
CA TYR A 13 -18.86 -13.86 -2.45
C TYR A 13 -19.30 -13.25 -1.13
N ILE A 14 -18.37 -13.05 -0.22
CA ILE A 14 -18.60 -12.44 1.09
C ILE A 14 -17.80 -11.15 1.22
N ALA A 15 -18.22 -10.23 2.08
CA ALA A 15 -17.43 -9.06 2.43
C ALA A 15 -16.03 -9.47 2.92
N PHE A 16 -15.01 -8.70 2.52
CA PHE A 16 -13.63 -8.98 2.92
C PHE A 16 -13.41 -8.65 4.40
N ALA A 17 -13.82 -7.46 4.82
CA ALA A 17 -13.77 -7.00 6.21
C ALA A 17 -15.16 -6.58 6.74
N GLU A 18 -15.24 -6.27 8.03
CA GLU A 18 -16.48 -5.85 8.67
C GLU A 18 -16.92 -4.46 8.18
N GLU A 19 -15.98 -3.58 7.88
CA GLU A 19 -16.22 -2.26 7.30
C GLU A 19 -16.88 -2.37 5.92
N ASP A 20 -16.46 -3.34 5.10
CA ASP A 20 -17.07 -3.64 3.80
C ASP A 20 -18.50 -4.16 3.97
N ARG A 21 -18.74 -5.00 4.99
CA ARG A 21 -20.08 -5.51 5.32
C ARG A 21 -21.01 -4.37 5.68
N LEU A 22 -20.59 -3.49 6.60
CA LEU A 22 -21.36 -2.32 7.02
C LEU A 22 -21.60 -1.33 5.87
N ALA A 23 -20.61 -1.13 4.99
CA ALA A 23 -20.78 -0.33 3.79
C ALA A 23 -21.83 -0.91 2.83
N GLY A 24 -21.96 -2.25 2.78
CA GLY A 24 -22.96 -2.97 2.02
C GLY A 24 -24.38 -2.88 2.57
N LEU A 25 -24.56 -2.75 3.88
CA LEU A 25 -25.89 -2.64 4.52
C LEU A 25 -26.65 -1.35 4.17
N VAL A 26 -25.98 -0.39 3.53
CA VAL A 26 -26.63 0.83 3.01
C VAL A 26 -27.55 0.51 1.83
N PHE A 27 -27.33 -0.61 1.13
CA PHE A 27 -28.16 -1.03 0.01
C PHE A 27 -29.33 -1.90 0.51
N PRO A 28 -30.58 -1.60 0.10
CA PRO A 28 -31.75 -2.40 0.41
C PRO A 28 -31.59 -3.90 0.13
N GLU A 29 -32.24 -4.70 0.96
CA GLU A 29 -32.38 -6.13 0.75
C GLU A 29 -33.04 -6.41 -0.62
N ASN A 30 -32.53 -7.41 -1.36
CA ASN A 30 -32.94 -7.77 -2.72
C ASN A 30 -32.58 -6.78 -3.84
N GLN A 31 -31.87 -5.69 -3.56
CA GLN A 31 -31.35 -4.85 -4.65
C GLN A 31 -30.24 -5.58 -5.42
N PHE A 32 -30.35 -5.62 -6.75
CA PHE A 32 -29.26 -6.14 -7.59
C PHE A 32 -28.03 -5.23 -7.51
N LEU A 33 -26.91 -5.80 -7.04
CA LEU A 33 -25.61 -5.11 -7.01
C LEU A 33 -24.71 -5.64 -8.13
N ARG A 34 -24.04 -4.72 -8.84
CA ARG A 34 -23.07 -5.08 -9.88
C ARG A 34 -21.67 -5.20 -9.26
N LEU A 35 -21.13 -6.41 -9.26
CA LEU A 35 -19.74 -6.65 -8.84
C LEU A 35 -18.78 -6.28 -9.96
N LYS A 36 -17.78 -5.44 -9.65
CA LYS A 36 -16.63 -5.21 -10.52
C LYS A 36 -15.47 -6.06 -10.02
N ILE A 37 -15.13 -7.12 -10.75
CA ILE A 37 -13.97 -7.95 -10.43
C ILE A 37 -12.74 -7.27 -11.04
N SER A 38 -12.03 -6.48 -10.23
CA SER A 38 -10.67 -6.04 -10.54
C SER A 38 -9.70 -7.08 -9.98
N GLY A 39 -8.94 -7.74 -10.85
CA GLY A 39 -8.02 -8.80 -10.43
C GLY A 39 -6.89 -8.26 -9.55
N SER A 40 -6.91 -8.59 -8.26
CA SER A 40 -5.69 -8.85 -7.51
C SER A 40 -5.32 -10.30 -7.81
N LYS A 41 -4.37 -10.52 -8.73
CA LYS A 41 -4.13 -11.88 -9.26
C LYS A 41 -3.46 -12.83 -8.26
N LYS A 42 -2.96 -12.38 -7.10
CA LYS A 42 -2.38 -13.27 -6.08
C LYS A 42 -2.61 -12.70 -4.68
N GLU A 43 -3.22 -13.49 -3.80
CA GLU A 43 -3.34 -13.20 -2.37
C GLU A 43 -1.99 -12.79 -1.75
N ARG A 44 -0.91 -13.44 -2.19
CA ARG A 44 0.46 -13.08 -1.79
C ARG A 44 0.81 -11.62 -2.07
N SER A 45 0.43 -11.09 -3.23
CA SER A 45 0.70 -9.69 -3.60
C SER A 45 -0.11 -8.71 -2.76
N TYR A 46 -1.32 -9.08 -2.34
CA TYR A 46 -2.09 -8.27 -1.39
C TYR A 46 -1.43 -8.27 0.00
N ARG A 47 -1.02 -9.45 0.49
CA ARG A 47 -0.32 -9.56 1.78
C ARG A 47 0.98 -8.77 1.79
N GLU A 48 1.78 -8.85 0.73
CA GLU A 48 3.01 -8.06 0.55
C GLU A 48 2.71 -6.56 0.56
N LEU A 49 1.71 -6.11 -0.19
CA LEU A 49 1.30 -4.69 -0.23
C LEU A 49 0.77 -4.22 1.13
N SER A 50 -0.02 -5.05 1.81
CA SER A 50 -0.54 -4.76 3.15
C SER A 50 0.60 -4.63 4.15
N CYS A 51 1.56 -5.57 4.16
CA CYS A 51 2.73 -5.52 5.01
C CYS A 51 3.56 -4.25 4.78
N TYR A 52 3.80 -3.91 3.51
CA TYR A 52 4.47 -2.66 3.14
C TYR A 52 3.75 -1.43 3.70
N PHE A 53 2.43 -1.35 3.53
CA PHE A 53 1.66 -0.20 4.01
C PHE A 53 1.53 -0.14 5.53
N SER A 54 1.51 -1.28 6.22
CA SER A 54 1.61 -1.34 7.68
C SER A 54 2.98 -0.86 8.16
N SER A 55 4.04 -1.23 7.46
CA SER A 55 5.39 -0.73 7.72
C SER A 55 5.47 0.79 7.58
N CYS A 56 4.92 1.37 6.50
CA CYS A 56 4.85 2.83 6.34
C CYS A 56 4.12 3.52 7.50
N GLN A 57 3.02 2.91 7.99
CA GLN A 57 2.27 3.44 9.12
C GLN A 57 3.09 3.36 10.41
N TYR A 58 3.73 2.22 10.67
CA TYR A 58 4.57 2.02 11.85
C TYR A 58 5.70 3.06 11.92
N ILE A 59 6.40 3.30 10.81
CA ILE A 59 7.45 4.33 10.75
C ILE A 59 6.86 5.71 11.00
N ALA A 60 5.68 6.00 10.46
CA ALA A 60 5.01 7.28 10.70
C ALA A 60 4.62 7.49 12.17
N ASP A 61 4.17 6.45 12.85
CA ASP A 61 3.78 6.50 14.26
C ASP A 61 4.99 6.70 15.19
N GLN A 62 6.19 6.33 14.73
CA GLN A 62 7.45 6.52 15.45
C GLN A 62 8.22 7.77 15.03
N ALA A 63 7.78 8.47 13.99
CA ALA A 63 8.52 9.58 13.41
C ALA A 63 8.57 10.77 14.38
N THR A 64 9.80 11.18 14.72
CA THR A 64 10.05 12.44 15.44
C THR A 64 10.14 13.64 14.50
N SER A 65 10.25 13.41 13.20
CA SER A 65 10.32 14.45 12.17
C SER A 65 8.97 14.67 11.48
N THR A 66 8.62 15.94 11.21
CA THR A 66 7.41 16.33 10.47
C THR A 66 7.40 15.87 9.01
N ASN A 67 8.54 15.43 8.49
CA ASN A 67 8.66 14.95 7.12
C ASN A 67 8.18 13.51 6.97
N MET A 68 8.06 12.74 8.06
CA MET A 68 7.66 11.34 8.05
C MET A 68 6.45 11.04 8.95
N ASP A 69 5.76 12.06 9.44
CA ASP A 69 4.63 11.96 10.39
C ASP A 69 3.33 11.30 9.86
N SER A 70 3.34 10.79 8.63
CA SER A 70 2.16 10.17 8.03
C SER A 70 2.55 9.11 7.02
N LYS A 71 1.74 8.05 6.95
CA LYS A 71 1.89 6.94 6.01
C LYS A 71 2.11 7.40 4.57
N THR A 72 1.39 8.43 4.12
CA THR A 72 1.53 8.96 2.76
C THR A 72 2.88 9.63 2.52
N LYS A 73 3.40 10.38 3.51
CA LYS A 73 4.72 11.00 3.40
C LYS A 73 5.84 9.96 3.43
N VAL A 74 5.77 8.99 4.34
CA VAL A 74 6.71 7.86 4.38
C VAL A 74 6.71 7.14 3.03
N HIS A 75 5.54 6.74 2.54
CA HIS A 75 5.39 6.10 1.24
C HIS A 75 6.04 6.91 0.09
N TYR A 76 5.81 8.23 0.05
CA TYR A 76 6.37 9.11 -0.97
C TYR A 76 7.89 9.21 -0.87
N LEU A 77 8.44 9.41 0.33
CA LEU A 77 9.87 9.53 0.57
C LEU A 77 10.62 8.23 0.29
N THR A 78 10.10 7.10 0.74
CA THR A 78 10.69 5.77 0.46
C THR A 78 10.80 5.53 -1.04
N ARG A 79 9.80 5.95 -1.83
CA ARG A 79 9.85 5.83 -3.28
C ARG A 79 10.93 6.69 -3.92
N ILE A 80 11.11 7.92 -3.45
CA ILE A 80 12.18 8.78 -3.94
C ILE A 80 13.53 8.20 -3.55
N GLN A 81 13.69 7.78 -2.30
CA GLN A 81 14.95 7.24 -1.76
C GLN A 81 15.40 6.00 -2.52
N LEU A 82 14.48 5.10 -2.86
CA LEU A 82 14.76 3.88 -3.61
C LEU A 82 14.78 4.08 -5.13
N GLY A 83 14.69 5.33 -5.62
CA GLY A 83 14.68 5.63 -7.05
C GLY A 83 13.46 5.07 -7.79
N PHE A 84 12.36 4.79 -7.09
CA PHE A 84 11.09 4.33 -7.66
C PHE A 84 10.31 5.50 -8.28
N VAL A 85 10.95 6.15 -9.25
CA VAL A 85 10.51 7.38 -9.92
C VAL A 85 10.26 7.08 -11.40
N GLU A 86 9.18 7.66 -11.94
CA GLU A 86 8.82 7.57 -13.35
C GLU A 86 9.37 8.75 -14.15
N ASP A 87 9.29 9.96 -13.60
CA ASP A 87 9.70 11.18 -14.29
C ASP A 87 10.08 12.31 -13.30
N THR A 88 10.61 13.40 -13.83
CA THR A 88 10.91 14.63 -13.10
C THR A 88 10.40 15.85 -13.85
N VAL A 89 9.80 16.80 -13.12
CA VAL A 89 9.32 18.05 -13.69
C VAL A 89 10.09 19.20 -13.06
N PHE A 90 10.77 20.00 -13.88
CA PHE A 90 11.39 21.23 -13.44
C PHE A 90 10.36 22.36 -13.44
N ASP A 91 10.14 23.01 -12.30
CA ASP A 91 9.30 24.19 -12.20
C ASP A 91 10.17 25.46 -12.39
N PRO A 92 10.06 26.15 -13.54
CA PRO A 92 10.87 27.32 -13.82
C PRO A 92 10.53 28.53 -12.93
N ASN A 93 9.36 28.55 -12.27
CA ASN A 93 8.96 29.68 -11.42
C ASN A 93 9.59 29.60 -10.03
N THR A 94 9.74 28.39 -9.50
CA THR A 94 10.35 28.14 -8.18
C THR A 94 11.82 27.73 -8.28
N GLY A 95 12.27 27.29 -9.47
CA GLY A 95 13.60 26.72 -9.68
C GLY A 95 13.77 25.34 -9.06
N LEU A 96 12.67 24.68 -8.67
CA LEU A 96 12.68 23.38 -8.00
C LEU A 96 12.46 22.24 -8.99
N LEU A 97 13.07 21.09 -8.69
CA LEU A 97 12.83 19.83 -9.39
C LEU A 97 11.82 19.00 -8.59
N HIS A 98 10.72 18.63 -9.23
CA HIS A 98 9.68 17.78 -8.67
C HIS A 98 9.85 16.35 -9.17
N TRP A 99 9.95 15.40 -8.25
CA TRP A 99 10.00 13.98 -8.57
C TRP A 99 8.58 13.42 -8.69
N ILE A 100 8.31 12.68 -9.76
CA ILE A 100 7.05 11.94 -9.97
C ILE A 100 7.32 10.46 -9.66
N PRO A 101 6.90 9.96 -8.48
CA PRO A 101 7.09 8.56 -8.14
C PRO A 101 6.25 7.66 -9.05
N ARG A 102 6.84 6.57 -9.53
CA ARG A 102 6.12 5.57 -10.34
C ARG A 102 4.98 4.98 -9.51
N SER A 103 3.79 4.73 -10.07
CA SER A 103 2.68 4.13 -9.32
C SER A 103 2.86 2.63 -9.07
N LEU A 104 2.52 2.15 -7.85
CA LEU A 104 2.48 0.72 -7.48
C LEU A 104 1.15 0.07 -7.91
N SER A 105 0.26 0.84 -8.57
CA SER A 105 -0.95 0.29 -9.14
C SER A 105 -0.58 -0.76 -10.19
N TYR A 106 -1.31 -1.87 -10.22
CA TYR A 106 -1.10 -2.96 -11.17
C TYR A 106 -1.19 -2.54 -12.64
N SER A 107 -1.84 -1.41 -12.93
CA SER A 107 -1.89 -0.84 -14.27
C SER A 107 -0.57 -0.20 -14.73
N ASN A 108 0.29 0.18 -13.79
CA ASN A 108 1.47 1.04 -14.03
C ASN A 108 2.78 0.37 -13.60
N CYS A 109 2.71 -0.73 -12.84
CA CYS A 109 3.88 -1.46 -12.35
C CYS A 109 3.68 -2.97 -12.47
N ASP A 110 4.65 -3.62 -13.12
CA ASP A 110 4.69 -5.06 -13.24
C ASP A 110 5.02 -5.71 -11.90
N GLN A 111 4.50 -6.92 -11.69
CA GLN A 111 4.62 -7.62 -10.41
C GLN A 111 6.06 -7.80 -9.91
N PRO A 112 7.07 -8.15 -10.76
CA PRO A 112 8.44 -8.30 -10.32
C PRO A 112 9.06 -7.00 -9.80
N ASP A 113 8.80 -5.88 -10.47
CA ASP A 113 9.28 -4.56 -10.07
C ASP A 113 8.66 -4.14 -8.73
N ALA A 114 7.35 -4.35 -8.57
CA ALA A 114 6.65 -4.06 -7.33
C ALA A 114 7.19 -4.92 -6.17
N HIS A 115 7.44 -6.21 -6.42
CA HIS A 115 7.98 -7.12 -5.40
C HIS A 115 9.39 -6.70 -4.97
N LYS A 116 10.27 -6.38 -5.93
CA LYS A 116 11.63 -5.89 -5.64
C LYS A 116 11.58 -4.60 -4.82
N PHE A 117 10.78 -3.63 -5.27
CA PHE A 117 10.61 -2.37 -4.54
C PHE A 117 10.13 -2.59 -3.10
N ILE A 118 9.13 -3.46 -2.90
CA ILE A 118 8.60 -3.73 -1.55
C ILE A 118 9.67 -4.39 -0.67
N ALA A 119 10.47 -5.32 -1.20
CA ALA A 119 11.55 -5.95 -0.45
C ALA A 119 12.60 -4.91 -0.02
N ASP A 120 13.11 -4.11 -0.97
CA ASP A 120 14.10 -3.06 -0.70
C ASP A 120 13.54 -2.01 0.30
N ALA A 121 12.25 -1.70 0.22
CA ALA A 121 11.60 -0.78 1.15
C ALA A 121 11.44 -1.34 2.56
N LEU A 122 11.16 -2.64 2.70
CA LEU A 122 11.08 -3.28 4.01
C LEU A 122 12.46 -3.38 4.67
N GLU A 123 13.52 -3.56 3.90
CA GLU A 123 14.91 -3.45 4.38
C GLU A 123 15.19 -2.07 4.99
N GLU A 124 14.88 -1.00 4.25
CA GLU A 124 15.08 0.36 4.72
C GLU A 124 14.23 0.66 5.97
N HIS A 125 12.96 0.25 5.97
CA HIS A 125 12.09 0.48 7.12
C HIS A 125 12.50 -0.32 8.35
N ALA A 126 13.00 -1.55 8.18
CA ALA A 126 13.56 -2.33 9.29
C ALA A 126 14.74 -1.59 9.92
N PHE A 127 15.65 -1.07 9.09
CA PHE A 127 16.77 -0.24 9.55
C PHE A 127 16.29 1.01 10.31
N LEU A 128 15.32 1.74 9.77
CA LEU A 128 14.73 2.92 10.43
C LEU A 128 14.04 2.59 11.76
N ALA A 129 13.42 1.42 11.85
CA ALA A 129 12.82 0.90 13.08
C ALA A 129 13.87 0.37 14.09
N GLY A 130 15.16 0.35 13.74
CA GLY A 130 16.22 -0.22 14.57
C GLY A 130 16.21 -1.75 14.62
N VAL A 131 15.49 -2.41 13.72
CA VAL A 131 15.44 -3.87 13.58
C VAL A 131 16.37 -4.27 12.43
N GLY A 132 17.54 -4.82 12.76
CA GLY A 132 18.55 -5.17 11.74
C GLY A 132 18.19 -6.36 10.86
N ASP A 133 17.17 -7.13 11.22
CA ASP A 133 16.67 -8.29 10.47
C ASP A 133 15.26 -8.03 9.93
N VAL A 134 15.12 -8.05 8.60
CA VAL A 134 13.84 -7.82 7.91
C VAL A 134 12.83 -8.91 8.21
N ASP A 135 13.25 -10.16 8.37
CA ASP A 135 12.32 -11.26 8.66
C ASP A 135 11.73 -11.12 10.06
N GLU A 136 12.51 -10.63 11.02
CA GLU A 136 12.04 -10.28 12.36
C GLU A 136 11.08 -9.08 12.31
N TYR A 137 11.43 -8.05 11.55
CA TYR A 137 10.60 -6.87 11.35
C TYR A 137 9.24 -7.21 10.73
N VAL A 138 9.21 -8.04 9.69
CA VAL A 138 7.97 -8.49 9.04
C VAL A 138 7.12 -9.33 9.99
N LYS A 139 7.73 -10.20 10.81
CA LYS A 139 6.98 -10.95 11.84
C LYS A 139 6.33 -10.01 12.84
N MET A 140 7.08 -9.01 13.33
CA MET A 140 6.55 -8.00 14.25
C MET A 140 5.35 -7.27 13.63
N LEU A 141 5.45 -6.81 12.38
CA LEU A 141 4.37 -6.10 11.68
C LEU A 141 3.09 -6.95 11.52
N ASN A 142 3.23 -8.27 11.39
CA ASN A 142 2.07 -9.17 11.29
C ASN A 142 1.39 -9.47 12.64
N THR A 143 2.00 -9.05 13.75
CA THR A 143 1.47 -9.23 15.11
C THR A 143 0.86 -7.97 15.73
N LEU A 144 1.01 -6.82 15.05
CA LEU A 144 0.42 -5.53 15.42
C LEU A 144 -1.01 -5.41 14.89
#